data_AF-A0A527ZEW0-F1
#
_entry.id   AF-A0A527ZEW0-F1
#
_cell.length_a   1.000
_cell.length_b   1.000
_cell.length_c   1.000
_cell.angle_alpha   90.00
_cell.angle_beta   90.00
_cell.angle_gamma   90.00
#
_symmetry.space_group_name_H-M   'P 1'
#
loop_
_entity.id
_entity.type
_entity.pdbx_description
1 polymer ?
#
loop_
_entity_poly.entity_id
_entity_poly.type
_entity_poly.pdbx_seq_one_letter_code
_entity_poly.pdbx_strand_id
1 'polypeptide(L)'
;STNWRALAQKFPTAIPVIQFTEPETQGKSILRQASLLSKAGFEQMAIRITQETSESIYPIIGQIIAVLESASQLLIITDCGQGRQRIAERAEFAKTAVARVVEEIEPAQAPHLSAVCLCDSYTNPPDGTPKLYESFSWELWSQAGEKFPFLFGDYGSHYRMKKTNTYMPGDWRAQVVYPIDEKWLVYRHPNAQDAQGWIDGSNAVLNDPNCDKKNACWGSKLVNQAAGGDIDGVSSARFWHGAKINMHIHRQIRYAQEVMGGGGED
;
A
#
# COMPACT_ATOMS: atom_id res chain seq x y z
N SER A 1 22.24 -13.94 3.74
CA SER A 1 20.83 -13.53 3.52
C SER A 1 20.15 -14.31 2.38
N THR A 2 20.42 -15.61 2.23
CA THR A 2 20.11 -16.40 1.01
C THR A 2 18.64 -16.85 0.91
N ASN A 3 17.80 -16.63 1.92
CA ASN A 3 16.50 -17.30 2.02
C ASN A 3 15.33 -16.55 1.34
N TRP A 4 15.36 -15.21 1.26
CA TRP A 4 14.20 -14.45 0.75
C TRP A 4 14.05 -14.50 -0.77
N ARG A 5 15.16 -14.57 -1.53
CA ARG A 5 15.11 -14.69 -3.00
C ARG A 5 14.55 -16.03 -3.45
N ALA A 6 14.94 -17.11 -2.78
CA ALA A 6 14.39 -18.45 -3.01
C ALA A 6 12.90 -18.51 -2.66
N LEU A 7 12.44 -17.75 -1.67
CA LEU A 7 11.02 -17.58 -1.38
C LEU A 7 10.30 -16.81 -2.49
N ALA A 8 10.84 -15.67 -2.93
CA ALA A 8 10.25 -14.84 -3.98
C ALA A 8 10.10 -15.60 -5.30
N GLN A 9 11.06 -16.47 -5.65
CA GLN A 9 10.98 -17.33 -6.85
C GLN A 9 9.80 -18.31 -6.85
N LYS A 10 9.18 -18.57 -5.70
CA LYS A 10 7.95 -19.39 -5.63
C LYS A 10 6.71 -18.63 -6.12
N PHE A 11 6.83 -17.32 -6.34
CA PHE A 11 5.76 -16.43 -6.76
C PHE A 11 6.19 -15.70 -8.04
N PRO A 12 5.92 -16.26 -9.23
CA PRO A 12 6.40 -15.71 -10.50
C PRO A 12 5.97 -14.26 -10.77
N THR A 13 4.86 -13.84 -10.18
CA THR A 13 4.29 -12.49 -10.31
C THR A 13 4.73 -11.54 -9.19
N ALA A 14 5.60 -11.97 -8.28
CA ALA A 14 6.08 -11.10 -7.20
C ALA A 14 7.16 -10.15 -7.72
N ILE A 15 7.03 -8.86 -7.39
CA ILE A 15 8.04 -7.85 -7.68
C ILE A 15 8.94 -7.69 -6.45
N PRO A 16 10.19 -8.20 -6.47
CA PRO A 16 11.11 -8.07 -5.35
C PRO A 16 11.53 -6.61 -5.13
N VAL A 17 11.49 -6.15 -3.88
CA VAL A 17 11.94 -4.80 -3.50
C VAL A 17 13.38 -4.86 -3.00
N ILE A 18 14.26 -4.07 -3.60
CA ILE A 18 15.66 -3.91 -3.18
C ILE A 18 15.71 -3.36 -1.75
N GLN A 19 16.48 -4.01 -0.87
CA GLN A 19 16.54 -3.67 0.56
C GLN A 19 17.80 -2.87 0.89
N PHE A 20 17.65 -1.73 1.55
CA PHE A 20 18.75 -0.91 2.04
C PHE A 20 18.31 -0.04 3.23
N THR A 21 19.28 0.47 3.97
CA THR A 21 19.08 1.45 5.06
C THR A 21 19.85 2.73 4.81
N GLU A 22 21.07 2.63 4.27
CA GLU A 22 22.00 3.74 4.08
C GLU A 22 22.63 3.64 2.69
N PRO A 23 22.05 4.31 1.66
CA PRO A 23 22.57 4.20 0.30
C PRO A 23 24.03 4.63 0.16
N GLU A 24 24.46 5.62 0.95
CA GLU A 24 25.83 6.17 0.96
C GLU A 24 26.89 5.10 1.22
N THR A 25 26.64 4.22 2.18
CA THR A 25 27.58 3.14 2.57
C THR A 25 27.26 1.82 1.87
N GLN A 26 26.03 1.67 1.34
CA GLN A 26 25.52 0.41 0.79
C GLN A 26 25.41 0.37 -0.73
N GLY A 27 25.85 1.38 -1.47
CA GLY A 27 25.70 1.44 -2.94
C GLY A 27 26.12 0.17 -3.68
N LYS A 28 27.30 -0.39 -3.37
CA LYS A 28 27.75 -1.68 -3.96
C LYS A 28 26.82 -2.85 -3.63
N SER A 29 26.25 -2.88 -2.43
CA SER A 29 25.29 -3.90 -2.00
C SER A 29 23.96 -3.76 -2.72
N ILE A 30 23.48 -2.54 -2.92
CA ILE A 30 22.26 -2.20 -3.66
C ILE A 30 22.37 -2.68 -5.12
N LEU A 31 23.45 -2.29 -5.82
CA LEU A 31 23.71 -2.71 -7.20
C LEU A 31 23.84 -4.23 -7.32
N ARG A 32 24.51 -4.86 -6.35
CA ARG A 32 24.63 -6.33 -6.31
C ARG A 32 23.26 -7.00 -6.15
N GLN A 33 22.35 -6.44 -5.36
CA GLN A 33 20.98 -6.97 -5.25
C GLN A 33 20.25 -6.90 -6.59
N ALA A 34 20.27 -5.74 -7.26
CA ALA A 34 19.64 -5.57 -8.58
C ALA A 34 20.17 -6.60 -9.60
N SER A 35 21.50 -6.74 -9.70
CA SER A 35 22.13 -7.73 -10.59
C SER A 35 21.73 -9.17 -10.25
N LEU A 36 21.64 -9.51 -8.97
CA LEU A 36 21.23 -10.85 -8.53
C LEU A 36 19.74 -11.14 -8.80
N LEU A 37 18.88 -10.13 -8.77
CA LEU A 37 17.46 -10.27 -9.11
C LEU A 37 17.29 -10.48 -10.61
N SER A 38 17.95 -9.67 -11.43
CA SER A 38 17.96 -9.84 -12.89
C SER A 38 18.49 -11.24 -13.29
N LYS A 39 19.62 -11.68 -12.73
CA LYS A 39 20.17 -13.04 -12.97
C LYS A 39 19.28 -14.18 -12.48
N ALA A 40 18.42 -13.92 -11.51
CA ALA A 40 17.47 -14.91 -10.98
C ALA A 40 16.20 -15.03 -11.84
N GLY A 41 16.09 -14.25 -12.93
CA GLY A 41 14.98 -14.29 -13.88
C GLY A 41 13.77 -13.44 -13.49
N PHE A 42 13.91 -12.50 -12.56
CA PHE A 42 12.83 -11.55 -12.27
C PHE A 42 12.74 -10.52 -13.39
N GLU A 43 11.58 -10.43 -14.03
CA GLU A 43 11.31 -9.46 -15.10
C GLU A 43 11.25 -8.02 -14.59
N GLN A 44 10.81 -7.85 -13.35
CA GLN A 44 10.67 -6.56 -12.69
C GLN A 44 11.27 -6.60 -11.28
N MET A 45 11.73 -5.45 -10.82
CA MET A 45 12.12 -5.20 -9.44
C MET A 45 11.62 -3.84 -8.99
N ALA A 46 11.64 -3.59 -7.69
CA ALA A 46 11.21 -2.32 -7.14
C ALA A 46 12.26 -1.71 -6.22
N ILE A 47 12.25 -0.39 -6.10
CA ILE A 47 13.04 0.34 -5.11
C ILE A 47 12.15 1.35 -4.40
N ARG A 48 12.27 1.42 -3.07
CA ARG A 48 11.45 2.31 -2.26
C ARG A 48 12.26 3.52 -1.80
N ILE A 49 11.74 4.72 -2.04
CA ILE A 49 12.31 5.99 -1.60
C ILE A 49 11.33 6.62 -0.59
N THR A 50 11.84 7.03 0.57
CA THR A 50 11.09 7.76 1.60
C THR A 50 11.64 9.18 1.75
N GLN A 51 10.93 10.04 2.47
CA GLN A 51 11.40 11.41 2.79
C GLN A 51 12.74 11.44 3.55
N GLU A 52 13.08 10.35 4.25
CA GLU A 52 14.35 10.21 4.98
C GLU A 52 15.45 9.50 4.17
N THR A 53 15.18 9.12 2.93
CA THR A 53 16.18 8.45 2.08
C THR A 53 17.23 9.45 1.60
N SER A 54 18.51 9.14 1.81
CA SER A 54 19.64 9.98 1.34
C SER A 54 19.61 10.14 -0.19
N GLU A 55 19.94 11.35 -0.66
CA GLU A 55 20.01 11.67 -2.10
C GLU A 55 21.02 10.83 -2.88
N SER A 56 21.98 10.22 -2.19
CA SER A 56 22.91 9.25 -2.78
C SER A 56 22.21 8.04 -3.44
N ILE A 57 20.92 7.82 -3.15
CA ILE A 57 20.12 6.79 -3.83
C ILE A 57 19.91 7.08 -5.32
N TYR A 58 19.79 8.35 -5.74
CA TYR A 58 19.38 8.69 -7.11
C TYR A 58 20.43 8.25 -8.15
N PRO A 59 21.74 8.54 -7.98
CA PRO A 59 22.77 8.01 -8.89
C PRO A 59 22.84 6.49 -8.89
N ILE A 60 22.52 5.84 -7.78
CA ILE A 60 22.47 4.36 -7.71
C ILE A 60 21.29 3.83 -8.52
N ILE A 61 20.13 4.49 -8.49
CA ILE A 61 18.98 4.14 -9.34
C ILE A 61 19.33 4.30 -10.82
N GLY A 62 19.98 5.40 -11.19
CA GLY A 62 20.48 5.59 -12.56
C GLY A 62 21.38 4.46 -13.02
N GLN A 63 22.33 4.04 -12.17
CA GLN A 63 23.21 2.89 -12.45
C GLN A 63 22.46 1.55 -12.53
N ILE A 64 21.39 1.35 -11.76
CA ILE A 64 20.53 0.16 -11.89
C ILE A 64 19.86 0.19 -13.26
N ILE A 65 19.21 1.29 -13.63
CA ILE A 65 18.47 1.42 -14.90
C ILE A 65 19.42 1.24 -16.09
N ALA A 66 20.65 1.77 -16.02
CA ALA A 66 21.65 1.65 -17.07
C ALA A 66 22.09 0.20 -17.40
N VAL A 67 21.84 -0.76 -16.50
CA VAL A 67 22.14 -2.19 -16.73
C VAL A 67 20.90 -3.03 -16.97
N LEU A 68 19.70 -2.42 -16.92
CA LEU A 68 18.45 -3.05 -17.33
C LEU A 68 18.25 -2.86 -18.85
N GLU A 69 17.43 -3.71 -19.46
CA GLU A 69 17.06 -3.56 -20.87
C GLU A 69 16.11 -2.38 -21.06
N SER A 70 15.29 -2.08 -20.04
CA SER A 70 14.35 -0.95 -20.03
C SER A 70 14.11 -0.46 -18.61
N ALA A 71 13.92 0.85 -18.44
CA ALA A 71 13.46 1.45 -17.18
C ALA A 71 12.11 0.89 -16.69
N SER A 72 11.29 0.29 -17.57
CA SER A 72 10.04 -0.38 -17.21
C SER A 72 10.23 -1.61 -16.32
N GLN A 73 11.45 -2.14 -16.24
CA GLN A 73 11.81 -3.24 -15.35
C GLN A 73 12.05 -2.79 -13.90
N LEU A 74 12.07 -1.47 -13.63
CA LEU A 74 12.21 -0.91 -12.29
C LEU A 74 10.97 -0.10 -11.90
N LEU A 75 10.26 -0.56 -10.87
CA LEU A 75 9.20 0.20 -10.23
C LEU A 75 9.77 1.08 -9.11
N ILE A 76 9.60 2.39 -9.24
CA ILE A 76 9.93 3.34 -8.17
C ILE A 76 8.73 3.46 -7.21
N ILE A 77 8.93 3.12 -5.94
CA ILE A 77 7.92 3.32 -4.89
C ILE A 77 8.27 4.60 -4.13
N THR A 78 7.55 5.68 -4.38
CA THR A 78 7.65 6.91 -3.59
C THR A 78 6.74 6.80 -2.36
N ASP A 79 7.34 6.46 -1.22
CA ASP A 79 6.64 6.28 0.05
C ASP A 79 6.58 7.60 0.79
N CYS A 80 5.45 8.29 0.61
CA CYS A 80 5.14 9.60 1.17
C CYS A 80 4.81 9.57 2.67
N GLY A 81 4.97 8.43 3.33
CA GLY A 81 4.85 8.31 4.78
C GLY A 81 3.41 8.27 5.31
N GLN A 82 3.29 8.53 6.61
CA GLN A 82 2.04 8.43 7.36
C GLN A 82 1.46 9.78 7.73
N GLY A 83 0.14 9.87 7.75
CA GLY A 83 -0.63 10.97 8.33
C GLY A 83 -1.61 11.59 7.35
N ARG A 84 -2.48 12.46 7.89
CA ARG A 84 -3.59 13.12 7.18
C ARG A 84 -3.30 14.58 6.83
N GLN A 85 -2.09 15.04 7.12
CA GLN A 85 -1.69 16.45 6.98
C GLN A 85 -0.55 16.56 5.96
N ARG A 86 -0.38 17.78 5.42
CA ARG A 86 0.70 18.12 4.50
C ARG A 86 0.68 17.28 3.21
N ILE A 87 -0.52 17.01 2.67
CA ILE A 87 -0.69 16.25 1.42
C ILE A 87 0.05 16.92 0.26
N ALA A 88 -0.05 18.24 0.13
CA ALA A 88 0.68 19.00 -0.88
C ALA A 88 2.20 18.82 -0.79
N GLU A 89 2.77 18.90 0.42
CA GLU A 89 4.22 18.73 0.62
C GLU A 89 4.68 17.30 0.32
N ARG A 90 3.83 16.30 0.59
CA ARG A 90 4.07 14.90 0.26
C ARG A 90 3.98 14.63 -1.24
N ALA A 91 3.01 15.25 -1.91
CA ALA A 91 2.91 15.22 -3.36
C ALA A 91 4.16 15.84 -3.99
N GLU A 92 4.66 16.97 -3.47
CA GLU A 92 5.90 17.57 -3.95
C GLU A 92 7.15 16.71 -3.69
N PHE A 93 7.20 16.00 -2.56
CA PHE A 93 8.23 14.99 -2.35
C PHE A 93 8.21 13.91 -3.46
N ALA A 94 7.04 13.35 -3.78
CA ALA A 94 6.92 12.34 -4.83
C ALA A 94 7.36 12.88 -6.20
N LYS A 95 6.90 14.08 -6.57
CA LYS A 95 7.30 14.76 -7.82
C LYS A 95 8.81 14.96 -7.89
N THR A 96 9.40 15.49 -6.81
CA THR A 96 10.84 15.74 -6.74
C THR A 96 11.64 14.45 -6.81
N ALA A 97 11.24 13.41 -6.07
CA ALA A 97 11.94 12.12 -6.08
C ALA A 97 12.00 11.50 -7.49
N VAL A 98 10.88 11.52 -8.23
CA VAL A 98 10.88 11.00 -9.60
C VAL A 98 11.63 11.92 -10.57
N ALA A 99 11.51 13.25 -10.44
CA ALA A 99 12.29 14.18 -11.25
C ALA A 99 13.80 13.95 -11.09
N ARG A 100 14.27 13.70 -9.85
CA ARG A 100 15.67 13.36 -9.56
C ARG A 100 16.08 12.02 -10.18
N VAL A 101 15.20 11.01 -10.22
CA VAL A 101 15.48 9.76 -10.96
C VAL A 101 15.59 10.01 -12.46
N VAL A 102 14.72 10.84 -13.03
CA VAL A 102 14.74 11.19 -14.46
C VAL A 102 16.04 11.90 -14.86
N GLU A 103 16.62 12.71 -13.97
CA GLU A 103 17.92 13.36 -14.20
C GLU A 103 19.11 12.38 -14.25
N GLU A 104 18.96 11.17 -13.71
CA GLU A 104 20.02 10.16 -13.61
C GLU A 104 19.98 9.11 -14.73
N ILE A 105 19.03 9.23 -15.67
CA ILE A 105 18.83 8.27 -16.76
C ILE A 105 18.88 8.93 -18.14
N GLU A 106 19.09 8.12 -19.16
CA GLU A 106 19.02 8.58 -20.54
C GLU A 106 17.60 9.09 -20.86
N PRO A 107 17.44 10.21 -21.60
CA PRO A 107 16.12 10.75 -21.95
C PRO A 107 15.21 9.75 -22.66
N ALA A 108 15.76 8.80 -23.41
CA ALA A 108 15.02 7.74 -24.08
C ALA A 108 14.40 6.71 -23.10
N GLN A 109 14.93 6.59 -21.88
CA GLN A 109 14.43 5.69 -20.86
C GLN A 109 13.30 6.33 -20.02
N ALA A 110 13.24 7.66 -19.94
CA ALA A 110 12.28 8.37 -19.10
C ALA A 110 10.80 8.01 -19.38
N PRO A 111 10.34 7.85 -20.64
CA PRO A 111 8.96 7.43 -20.91
C PRO A 111 8.62 6.00 -20.44
N HIS A 112 9.62 5.16 -20.19
CA HIS A 112 9.44 3.78 -19.73
C HIS A 112 9.45 3.65 -18.21
N LEU A 113 9.83 4.71 -17.49
CA LEU A 113 9.89 4.71 -16.03
C LEU A 113 8.48 4.51 -15.46
N SER A 114 8.36 3.60 -14.49
CA SER A 114 7.11 3.38 -13.75
C SER A 114 7.32 3.77 -12.29
N ALA A 115 6.41 4.56 -11.74
CA ALA A 115 6.43 4.94 -10.33
C ALA A 115 5.04 4.84 -9.70
N VAL A 116 4.99 4.46 -8.44
CA VAL A 116 3.79 4.45 -7.60
C VAL A 116 4.02 5.33 -6.39
N CYS A 117 3.05 6.20 -6.08
CA CYS A 117 3.07 6.97 -4.84
C CYS A 117 2.23 6.28 -3.78
N LEU A 118 2.81 6.03 -2.61
CA LEU A 118 2.14 5.40 -1.48
C LEU A 118 2.01 6.39 -0.33
N CYS A 119 0.83 6.44 0.30
CA CYS A 119 0.64 7.12 1.57
C CYS A 119 -0.28 6.33 2.48
N ASP A 120 -0.11 6.50 3.79
CA ASP A 120 -0.98 5.94 4.80
C ASP A 120 -1.67 7.08 5.58
N SER A 121 -2.96 7.27 5.39
CA SER A 121 -3.76 8.22 6.18
C SER A 121 -4.51 7.56 7.34
N TYR A 122 -4.31 6.26 7.54
CA TYR A 122 -4.98 5.50 8.58
C TYR A 122 -4.43 5.87 9.97
N THR A 123 -5.33 6.02 10.94
CA THR A 123 -5.00 6.41 12.31
C THR A 123 -5.54 5.39 13.31
N ASN A 124 -5.20 5.53 14.58
CA ASN A 124 -5.74 4.67 15.64
C ASN A 124 -7.22 5.02 15.93
N PRO A 125 -8.20 4.15 15.63
CA PRO A 125 -9.60 4.47 15.83
C PRO A 125 -10.01 4.39 17.31
N PRO A 126 -11.00 5.21 17.75
CA PRO A 126 -11.56 5.09 19.09
C PRO A 126 -12.30 3.76 19.23
N ASP A 127 -12.46 3.32 20.47
CA ASP A 127 -13.14 2.07 20.77
C ASP A 127 -14.67 2.25 20.79
N GLY A 128 -15.39 1.17 20.47
CA GLY A 128 -16.83 1.01 20.75
C GLY A 128 -17.81 1.60 19.74
N THR A 129 -17.37 2.52 18.87
CA THR A 129 -18.27 3.17 17.88
C THR A 129 -17.66 3.17 16.49
N PRO A 130 -18.43 2.83 15.43
CA PRO A 130 -17.99 3.00 14.05
C PRO A 130 -17.59 4.45 13.77
N LYS A 131 -16.49 4.64 13.05
CA LYS A 131 -16.05 5.97 12.63
C LYS A 131 -15.56 5.95 11.20
N LEU A 132 -15.92 6.99 10.47
CA LEU A 132 -15.50 7.22 9.10
C LEU A 132 -14.11 7.87 9.09
N TYR A 133 -13.20 7.28 8.32
CA TYR A 133 -11.81 7.74 8.14
C TYR A 133 -11.56 8.05 6.69
N GLU A 134 -11.12 9.26 6.40
CA GLU A 134 -10.78 9.65 5.03
C GLU A 134 -9.42 9.08 4.61
N SER A 135 -9.43 8.54 3.40
CA SER A 135 -8.25 8.21 2.63
C SER A 135 -7.83 9.43 1.84
N PHE A 136 -6.60 9.89 2.05
CA PHE A 136 -6.02 10.98 1.25
C PHE A 136 -5.15 10.45 0.10
N SER A 137 -5.25 9.16 -0.22
CA SER A 137 -4.44 8.51 -1.25
C SER A 137 -4.80 8.98 -2.66
N TRP A 138 -6.08 9.20 -2.95
CA TRP A 138 -6.53 9.75 -4.24
C TRP A 138 -6.12 11.21 -4.41
N GLU A 139 -6.29 12.03 -3.37
CA GLU A 139 -5.82 13.42 -3.39
C GLU A 139 -4.30 13.50 -3.61
N LEU A 140 -3.52 12.69 -2.89
CA LEU A 140 -2.08 12.63 -3.04
C LEU A 140 -1.67 12.15 -4.44
N TRP A 141 -2.31 11.10 -4.96
CA TRP A 141 -2.04 10.56 -6.28
C TRP A 141 -2.35 11.59 -7.38
N SER A 142 -3.51 12.25 -7.29
CA SER A 142 -3.90 13.31 -8.22
C SER A 142 -2.92 14.47 -8.22
N GLN A 143 -2.56 14.99 -7.03
CA GLN A 143 -1.59 16.08 -6.92
C GLN A 143 -0.19 15.67 -7.39
N ALA A 144 0.29 14.47 -7.05
CA ALA A 144 1.59 13.97 -7.51
C ALA A 144 1.62 13.75 -9.03
N GLY A 145 0.48 13.37 -9.61
CA GLY A 145 0.26 13.06 -11.02
C GLY A 145 0.45 14.22 -11.98
N GLU A 146 0.45 15.47 -11.50
CA GLU A 146 0.50 16.69 -12.35
C GLU A 146 1.71 16.77 -13.28
N LYS A 147 2.87 16.20 -12.86
CA LYS A 147 4.13 16.27 -13.62
C LYS A 147 4.65 14.92 -14.10
N PHE A 148 4.10 13.83 -13.58
CA PHE A 148 4.52 12.47 -13.90
C PHE A 148 3.33 11.52 -13.73
N PRO A 149 3.09 10.58 -14.67
CA PRO A 149 1.95 9.67 -14.59
C PRO A 149 2.18 8.56 -13.56
N PHE A 150 2.02 8.88 -12.27
CA PHE A 150 2.11 7.88 -11.20
C PHE A 150 1.01 6.83 -11.32
N LEU A 151 1.36 5.59 -10.98
CA LEU A 151 0.39 4.55 -10.63
C LEU A 151 -0.22 4.89 -9.27
N PHE A 152 -1.52 4.58 -9.11
CA PHE A 152 -2.19 4.70 -7.81
C PHE A 152 -1.70 3.63 -6.84
N GLY A 153 -1.50 4.00 -5.58
CA GLY A 153 -1.25 3.04 -4.52
C GLY A 153 -1.55 3.59 -3.13
N ASP A 154 -1.89 2.69 -2.21
CA ASP A 154 -2.14 2.99 -0.81
C ASP A 154 -1.76 1.81 0.09
N TYR A 155 -1.91 1.99 1.41
CA TYR A 155 -1.68 0.94 2.40
C TYR A 155 -2.95 0.21 2.85
N GLY A 156 -4.09 0.40 2.18
CA GLY A 156 -5.34 -0.31 2.46
C GLY A 156 -5.76 -0.30 3.93
N SER A 157 -5.83 0.90 4.54
CA SER A 157 -6.13 1.12 5.96
C SER A 157 -5.21 0.38 6.94
N HIS A 158 -3.96 0.11 6.56
CA HIS A 158 -2.98 -0.53 7.42
C HIS A 158 -2.05 0.51 8.02
N TYR A 159 -2.06 0.59 9.36
CA TYR A 159 -1.15 1.46 10.09
C TYR A 159 0.29 1.00 9.85
N ARG A 160 1.07 1.79 9.11
CA ARG A 160 2.51 1.58 8.91
C ARG A 160 3.29 1.84 10.21
N MET A 161 3.37 0.84 11.08
CA MET A 161 4.33 0.92 12.19
C MET A 161 5.75 0.82 11.65
N LYS A 162 6.62 1.78 11.99
CA LYS A 162 8.08 1.55 12.05
C LYS A 162 8.31 0.53 13.17
N LYS A 163 8.07 -0.76 12.92
CA LYS A 163 8.27 -1.81 13.91
C LYS A 163 9.76 -1.86 14.25
N THR A 164 10.11 -1.43 15.46
CA THR A 164 11.43 -1.64 16.06
C THR A 164 11.65 -3.09 16.48
N ASN A 165 10.59 -3.92 16.52
CA ASN A 165 10.62 -5.34 16.86
C ASN A 165 9.49 -6.11 16.13
N THR A 166 9.73 -7.38 15.79
CA THR A 166 8.76 -8.34 15.25
C THR A 166 7.68 -8.77 16.26
N TYR A 167 7.80 -8.41 17.53
CA TYR A 167 6.78 -8.68 18.55
C TYR A 167 5.43 -8.03 18.20
N MET A 168 4.42 -8.86 17.94
CA MET A 168 3.03 -8.43 17.97
C MET A 168 2.53 -8.65 19.40
N PRO A 169 2.17 -7.60 20.16
CA PRO A 169 1.57 -7.79 21.47
C PRO A 169 0.33 -8.68 21.38
N GLY A 170 0.13 -9.51 22.40
CA GLY A 170 -1.01 -10.44 22.49
C GLY A 170 -2.39 -9.77 22.50
N ASP A 171 -2.45 -8.46 22.70
CA ASP A 171 -3.68 -7.66 22.72
C ASP A 171 -4.12 -7.26 21.32
N TRP A 172 -4.52 -8.24 20.50
CA TRP A 172 -5.26 -7.96 19.28
C TRP A 172 -6.70 -7.64 19.66
N ARG A 173 -7.15 -6.43 19.36
CA ARG A 173 -8.57 -6.05 19.49
C ARG A 173 -9.30 -6.39 18.21
N ALA A 174 -10.53 -6.91 18.34
CA ALA A 174 -11.38 -7.10 17.19
C ALA A 174 -11.60 -5.76 16.48
N GLN A 175 -11.25 -5.69 15.20
CA GLN A 175 -11.36 -4.47 14.39
C GLN A 175 -11.94 -4.79 13.02
N VAL A 176 -13.17 -4.36 12.79
CA VAL A 176 -13.88 -4.54 11.51
C VAL A 176 -13.73 -3.26 10.71
N VAL A 177 -13.32 -3.39 9.45
CA VAL A 177 -13.10 -2.26 8.54
C VAL A 177 -13.84 -2.52 7.24
N TYR A 178 -14.67 -1.57 6.83
CA TYR A 178 -15.37 -1.59 5.56
C TYR A 178 -14.89 -0.42 4.68
N PRO A 179 -14.27 -0.70 3.53
CA PRO A 179 -13.79 0.32 2.61
C PRO A 179 -14.92 0.89 1.76
N ILE A 180 -14.86 2.20 1.61
CA ILE A 180 -15.66 3.07 0.75
C ILE A 180 -14.66 3.80 -0.16
N ASP A 181 -15.10 4.41 -1.25
CA ASP A 181 -14.26 5.00 -2.32
C ASP A 181 -12.98 5.69 -1.83
N GLU A 182 -13.14 6.75 -1.04
CA GLU A 182 -12.02 7.47 -0.42
C GLU A 182 -12.10 7.43 1.11
N LYS A 183 -12.75 6.42 1.68
CA LYS A 183 -12.99 6.36 3.13
C LYS A 183 -12.95 4.93 3.66
N TRP A 184 -12.71 4.78 4.95
CA TRP A 184 -12.90 3.53 5.67
C TRP A 184 -13.85 3.75 6.83
N LEU A 185 -14.89 2.93 6.90
CA LEU A 185 -15.70 2.82 8.09
C LEU A 185 -15.06 1.79 9.01
N VAL A 186 -14.67 2.21 10.21
CA VAL A 186 -13.86 1.40 11.11
C VAL A 186 -14.56 1.27 12.45
N TYR A 187 -14.73 0.04 12.90
CA TYR A 187 -15.10 -0.29 14.26
C TYR A 187 -13.93 -0.98 14.97
N ARG A 188 -13.67 -0.59 16.22
CA ARG A 188 -12.70 -1.25 17.08
C ARG A 188 -13.36 -1.63 18.39
N HIS A 189 -13.29 -2.90 18.75
CA HIS A 189 -13.88 -3.41 19.98
C HIS A 189 -13.10 -2.91 21.21
N PRO A 190 -13.78 -2.46 22.29
CA PRO A 190 -13.12 -1.98 23.51
C PRO A 190 -12.34 -3.06 24.24
N ASN A 191 -12.87 -4.29 24.26
CA ASN A 191 -12.22 -5.42 24.92
C ASN A 191 -11.28 -6.13 23.94
N ALA A 192 -9.99 -6.16 24.27
CA ALA A 192 -9.03 -6.98 23.56
C ALA A 192 -9.38 -8.46 23.71
N GLN A 193 -9.14 -9.26 22.65
CA GLN A 193 -9.32 -10.71 22.63
C GLN A 193 -10.77 -11.22 22.77
N ASP A 194 -11.76 -10.33 22.81
CA ASP A 194 -13.17 -10.73 22.74
C ASP A 194 -13.59 -10.99 21.29
N ALA A 195 -13.83 -12.26 20.98
CA ALA A 195 -14.28 -12.69 19.65
C ALA A 195 -15.68 -12.17 19.31
N GLN A 196 -16.52 -11.84 20.30
CA GLN A 196 -17.83 -11.21 20.09
C GLN A 196 -17.68 -9.85 19.38
N GLY A 197 -16.54 -9.17 19.57
CA GLY A 197 -16.26 -7.90 18.91
C GLY A 197 -16.24 -7.97 17.38
N TRP A 198 -16.09 -9.14 16.80
CA TRP A 198 -16.23 -9.36 15.35
C TRP A 198 -17.69 -9.29 14.89
N ILE A 199 -18.60 -9.88 15.66
CA ILE A 199 -20.05 -9.87 15.41
C ILE A 199 -20.58 -8.44 15.63
N ASP A 200 -20.23 -7.85 16.77
CA ASP A 200 -20.66 -6.50 17.16
C ASP A 200 -20.13 -5.46 16.16
N GLY A 201 -18.85 -5.57 15.79
CA GLY A 201 -18.26 -4.69 14.78
C GLY A 201 -18.86 -4.85 13.40
N SER A 202 -19.19 -6.08 12.99
CA SER A 202 -19.85 -6.32 11.70
C SER A 202 -21.26 -5.74 11.66
N ASN A 203 -22.03 -5.92 12.74
CA ASN A 203 -23.34 -5.29 12.90
C ASN A 203 -23.25 -3.77 12.89
N ALA A 204 -22.32 -3.20 13.67
CA ALA A 204 -22.16 -1.77 13.79
C ALA A 204 -21.77 -1.13 12.45
N VAL A 205 -20.85 -1.75 11.70
CA VAL A 205 -20.40 -1.27 10.39
C VAL A 205 -21.50 -1.40 9.33
N LEU A 206 -22.23 -2.51 9.27
CA LEU A 206 -23.29 -2.72 8.26
C LEU A 206 -24.57 -1.91 8.52
N ASN A 207 -24.81 -1.49 9.77
CA ASN A 207 -25.95 -0.64 10.14
C ASN A 207 -25.61 0.85 10.13
N ASP A 208 -24.34 1.23 9.94
CA ASP A 208 -23.95 2.63 9.81
C ASP A 208 -24.52 3.24 8.51
N PRO A 209 -25.09 4.46 8.56
CA PRO A 209 -25.64 5.12 7.37
C PRO A 209 -24.63 5.34 6.24
N ASN A 210 -23.33 5.36 6.52
CA ASN A 210 -22.28 5.52 5.52
C ASN A 210 -21.91 4.21 4.82
N CYS A 211 -22.39 3.05 5.30
CA CYS A 211 -22.10 1.77 4.67
C CYS A 211 -22.90 1.62 3.36
N ASP A 212 -22.21 1.74 2.23
CA ASP A 212 -22.81 1.65 0.91
C ASP A 212 -23.29 0.25 0.51
N LYS A 213 -22.82 -0.80 1.19
CA LYS A 213 -23.08 -2.22 0.91
C LYS A 213 -22.79 -2.63 -0.55
N LYS A 214 -21.97 -1.86 -1.28
CA LYS A 214 -21.64 -2.11 -2.68
C LYS A 214 -20.53 -3.14 -2.86
N ASN A 215 -19.76 -3.45 -1.82
CA ASN A 215 -18.61 -4.33 -1.97
C ASN A 215 -19.07 -5.80 -2.08
N ALA A 216 -18.78 -6.44 -3.22
CA ALA A 216 -19.21 -7.81 -3.52
C ALA A 216 -17.99 -8.71 -3.69
N CYS A 217 -17.41 -9.14 -2.58
CA CYS A 217 -16.19 -9.96 -2.52
C CYS A 217 -16.19 -10.89 -1.29
N TRP A 218 -15.16 -11.73 -1.17
CA TRP A 218 -15.04 -12.65 -0.02
C TRP A 218 -15.07 -11.92 1.33
N GLY A 219 -14.33 -10.81 1.48
CA GLY A 219 -14.30 -10.07 2.74
C GLY A 219 -15.67 -9.51 3.14
N SER A 220 -16.46 -9.02 2.17
CA SER A 220 -17.83 -8.55 2.44
C SER A 220 -18.77 -9.68 2.85
N LYS A 221 -18.61 -10.89 2.30
CA LYS A 221 -19.39 -12.07 2.71
C LYS A 221 -19.09 -12.45 4.14
N LEU A 222 -17.81 -12.41 4.54
CA LEU A 222 -17.37 -12.67 5.91
C LEU A 222 -17.99 -11.68 6.91
N VAL A 223 -17.99 -10.37 6.58
CA VAL A 223 -18.64 -9.35 7.43
C VAL A 223 -20.15 -9.60 7.55
N ASN A 224 -20.84 -9.94 6.47
CA ASN A 224 -22.27 -10.27 6.52
C ASN A 224 -22.56 -11.54 7.34
N GLN A 225 -21.74 -12.58 7.19
CA GLN A 225 -21.86 -13.83 7.95
C GLN A 225 -21.71 -13.58 9.46
N ALA A 226 -20.70 -12.81 9.85
CA ALA A 226 -20.47 -12.45 11.25
C ALA A 226 -21.55 -11.54 11.83
N ALA A 227 -22.12 -10.63 11.04
CA ALA A 227 -23.29 -9.85 11.49
C ALA A 227 -24.49 -10.75 11.81
N GLY A 228 -24.62 -11.90 11.12
CA GLY A 228 -25.57 -12.97 11.43
C GLY A 228 -25.20 -13.84 12.65
N GLY A 229 -24.09 -13.56 13.32
CA GLY A 229 -23.62 -14.26 14.52
C GLY A 229 -22.66 -15.43 14.25
N ASP A 230 -22.27 -15.67 13.00
CA ASP A 230 -21.39 -16.79 12.63
C ASP A 230 -19.95 -16.31 12.35
N ILE A 231 -19.03 -16.71 13.23
CA ILE A 231 -17.59 -16.44 13.12
C ILE A 231 -16.76 -17.74 13.13
N ASP A 232 -17.39 -18.88 12.82
CA ASP A 232 -16.73 -20.18 12.84
C ASP A 232 -15.58 -20.21 11.83
N GLY A 233 -14.41 -20.68 12.29
CA GLY A 233 -13.20 -20.74 11.48
C GLY A 233 -12.51 -19.38 11.21
N VAL A 234 -13.11 -18.25 11.62
CA VAL A 234 -12.57 -16.90 11.37
C VAL A 234 -12.41 -16.04 12.63
N SER A 235 -12.43 -16.62 13.82
CA SER A 235 -12.27 -15.89 15.10
C SER A 235 -10.92 -15.18 15.29
N SER A 236 -9.91 -15.52 14.49
CA SER A 236 -8.57 -14.91 14.54
C SER A 236 -8.49 -13.63 13.69
N ALA A 237 -7.85 -12.59 14.23
CA ALA A 237 -7.62 -11.30 13.57
C ALA A 237 -6.99 -11.39 12.16
N ARG A 238 -6.23 -12.45 11.85
CA ARG A 238 -5.61 -12.62 10.51
C ARG A 238 -6.65 -12.71 9.39
N PHE A 239 -7.80 -13.34 9.64
CA PHE A 239 -8.85 -13.50 8.63
C PHE A 239 -9.55 -12.18 8.36
N TRP A 240 -9.81 -11.40 9.42
CA TRP A 240 -10.35 -10.05 9.35
C TRP A 240 -9.42 -9.07 8.65
N HIS A 241 -8.12 -9.20 8.90
CA HIS A 241 -7.11 -8.44 8.18
C HIS A 241 -7.10 -8.78 6.68
N GLY A 242 -7.19 -10.07 6.34
CA GLY A 242 -7.36 -10.52 4.95
C GLY A 242 -8.65 -10.00 4.31
N ALA A 243 -9.77 -10.08 5.02
CA ALA A 243 -11.08 -9.63 4.55
C ALA A 243 -11.07 -8.13 4.23
N LYS A 244 -10.45 -7.34 5.11
CA LYS A 244 -10.22 -5.92 4.91
C LYS A 244 -9.41 -5.63 3.64
N ILE A 245 -8.26 -6.28 3.47
CA ILE A 245 -7.42 -6.09 2.27
C ILE A 245 -8.18 -6.49 1.01
N ASN A 246 -8.88 -7.62 1.04
CA ASN A 246 -9.69 -8.09 -0.08
C ASN A 246 -10.77 -7.06 -0.45
N MET A 247 -11.59 -6.63 0.51
CA MET A 247 -12.59 -5.59 0.28
C MET A 247 -11.97 -4.31 -0.27
N HIS A 248 -10.82 -3.89 0.26
CA HIS A 248 -10.18 -2.64 -0.13
C HIS A 248 -9.73 -2.67 -1.58
N ILE A 249 -9.03 -3.73 -2.00
CA ILE A 249 -8.59 -3.91 -3.39
C ILE A 249 -9.79 -3.90 -4.33
N HIS A 250 -10.85 -4.67 -4.03
CA HIS A 250 -12.06 -4.69 -4.86
C HIS A 250 -12.73 -3.32 -4.96
N ARG A 251 -12.78 -2.55 -3.86
CA ARG A 251 -13.38 -1.21 -3.86
C ARG A 251 -12.55 -0.23 -4.68
N GLN A 252 -11.22 -0.23 -4.51
CA GLN A 252 -10.33 0.67 -5.25
C GLN A 252 -10.32 0.38 -6.75
N ILE A 253 -10.34 -0.89 -7.17
CA ILE A 253 -10.44 -1.25 -8.59
C ILE A 253 -11.74 -0.68 -9.20
N ARG A 254 -12.87 -0.88 -8.53
CA ARG A 254 -14.15 -0.38 -9.02
C ARG A 254 -14.18 1.15 -9.04
N TYR A 255 -13.75 1.78 -7.96
CA TYR A 255 -13.75 3.24 -7.87
C TYR A 255 -12.84 3.86 -8.94
N ALA A 256 -11.68 3.26 -9.20
CA ALA A 256 -10.81 3.67 -10.29
C ALA A 256 -11.50 3.56 -11.66
N GLN A 257 -12.29 2.49 -11.91
CA GLN A 257 -13.08 2.37 -13.14
C GLN A 257 -14.17 3.43 -13.24
N GLU A 258 -14.82 3.80 -12.14
CA GLU A 258 -15.85 4.84 -12.11
C GLU A 258 -15.24 6.23 -12.37
N VAL A 259 -14.10 6.55 -11.73
CA VAL A 259 -13.41 7.85 -11.88
C VAL A 259 -12.73 7.98 -13.24
N MET A 260 -12.06 6.93 -13.73
CA MET A 260 -11.31 6.99 -15.00
C MET A 260 -12.16 6.62 -16.22
N GLY A 261 -13.21 5.82 -16.05
CA GLY A 261 -14.10 5.38 -17.13
C GLY A 261 -15.27 6.33 -17.41
N GLY A 262 -15.58 7.27 -16.50
CA GLY A 262 -16.66 8.24 -16.66
C GLY A 262 -16.40 9.38 -17.66
N GLY A 263 -15.29 9.34 -18.42
CA GLY A 263 -14.96 10.32 -19.47
C GLY A 263 -15.41 9.93 -20.88
N GLY A 264 -16.29 8.93 -21.00
CA GLY A 264 -16.72 8.36 -22.28
C GLY A 264 -18.23 8.31 -22.47
N GLU A 265 -18.94 9.41 -22.21
CA GLU A 265 -20.28 9.66 -22.75
C GLU A 265 -20.38 11.15 -23.14
N ASP A 266 -20.04 11.44 -24.40
CA ASP A 266 -20.61 12.54 -25.19
C ASP A 266 -21.80 11.99 -25.99
#